data_AF-A0A8J7QFH7-F1
#
_entry.id   AF-A0A8J7QFH7-F1
#
_cell.length_a   1.000
_cell.length_b   1.000
_cell.length_c   1.000
_cell.angle_alpha   90.00
_cell.angle_beta   90.00
_cell.angle_gamma   90.00
#
_symmetry.space_group_name_H-M   'P 1'
#
loop_
_entity.id
_entity.type
_entity.pdbx_description
1 polymer ?
#
loop_
_entity_poly.entity_id
_entity_poly.type
_entity_poly.pdbx_seq_one_letter_code
_entity_poly.pdbx_strand_id
1 'polypeptide(L)'
;MVDFYQRFIDSDPRVAEKFKNTDMSRQVRMLQVSLQAMLAVGLGGHEPVGFQQNAEIHSAGEHDVQEELYELWLSAFLETVRSLDAEADAALLAAWREVLLIGIKRMVKFYDPASRGIISP
;
A
#
# COMPACT_ATOMS: atom_id res chain seq x y z
N MET A 1 -5.47 9.29 -13.66
CA MET A 1 -4.98 8.04 -13.04
C MET A 1 -4.15 7.38 -14.11
N VAL A 2 -2.82 7.38 -14.09
CA VAL A 2 -2.14 7.10 -15.38
C VAL A 2 -1.25 5.87 -15.42
N ASP A 3 -0.61 5.41 -14.33
CA ASP A 3 0.08 4.10 -14.38
C ASP A 3 -0.13 3.24 -13.14
N PHE A 4 0.15 3.76 -11.94
CA PHE A 4 0.12 2.94 -10.73
C PHE A 4 -1.24 2.28 -10.44
N TYR A 5 -2.30 3.08 -10.24
CA TYR A 5 -3.60 2.51 -9.85
C TYR A 5 -4.23 1.66 -10.95
N GLN A 6 -3.93 1.95 -12.22
CA GLN A 6 -4.39 1.10 -13.32
C GLN A 6 -3.74 -0.28 -13.23
N ARG A 7 -2.39 -0.32 -13.15
CA ARG A 7 -1.63 -1.57 -12.95
C ARG A 7 -2.08 -2.34 -11.72
N PHE A 8 -2.30 -1.62 -10.61
CA PHE A 8 -2.67 -2.25 -9.36
C PHE A 8 -4.10 -2.82 -9.39
N ILE A 9 -5.09 -2.04 -9.85
CA ILE A 9 -6.47 -2.50 -9.98
C ILE A 9 -6.58 -3.67 -10.98
N ASP A 10 -5.82 -3.64 -12.07
CA ASP A 10 -5.82 -4.70 -13.08
C ASP A 10 -5.04 -5.97 -12.65
N SER A 11 -4.26 -5.89 -11.56
CA SER A 11 -3.38 -7.00 -11.13
C SER A 11 -4.14 -8.20 -10.59
N ASP A 12 -5.31 -7.99 -9.97
CA ASP A 12 -6.12 -9.05 -9.36
C ASP A 12 -7.57 -8.55 -9.12
N PRO A 13 -8.60 -9.36 -9.42
CA PRO A 13 -10.00 -8.99 -9.17
C PRO A 13 -10.30 -8.60 -7.71
N ARG A 14 -9.59 -9.18 -6.74
CA ARG A 14 -9.71 -8.82 -5.32
C ARG A 14 -9.28 -7.38 -5.06
N VAL A 15 -8.26 -6.89 -5.78
CA VAL A 15 -7.83 -5.48 -5.69
C VAL A 15 -8.91 -4.59 -6.28
N ALA A 16 -9.41 -4.91 -7.48
CA ALA A 16 -10.47 -4.14 -8.13
C ALA A 16 -11.71 -3.96 -7.23
N GLU A 17 -12.12 -5.01 -6.52
CA GLU A 17 -13.27 -4.92 -5.60
C GLU A 17 -13.03 -3.93 -4.46
N LYS A 18 -11.81 -3.86 -3.90
CA LYS A 18 -11.48 -2.89 -2.82
C LYS A 18 -11.62 -1.43 -3.27
N PHE A 19 -11.47 -1.15 -4.57
CA PHE A 19 -11.52 0.21 -5.12
C PHE A 19 -12.86 0.58 -5.77
N LYS A 20 -13.82 -0.34 -5.85
CA LYS A 20 -15.09 -0.17 -6.59
C LYS A 20 -15.91 1.05 -6.16
N ASN A 21 -15.86 1.41 -4.88
CA ASN A 21 -16.59 2.54 -4.30
C ASN A 21 -15.65 3.67 -3.82
N THR A 22 -14.43 3.72 -4.36
CA THR A 22 -13.42 4.71 -3.95
C THR A 22 -13.46 5.94 -4.85
N ASP A 23 -13.43 7.14 -4.24
CA ASP A 23 -13.11 8.36 -4.99
C ASP A 23 -11.64 8.30 -5.40
N MET A 24 -11.40 7.82 -6.63
CA MET A 24 -10.06 7.67 -7.16
C MET A 24 -9.33 8.99 -7.37
N SER A 25 -10.04 10.11 -7.52
CA SER A 25 -9.40 11.43 -7.60
C SER A 25 -8.79 11.81 -6.26
N ARG A 26 -9.47 11.51 -5.15
CA ARG A 26 -8.91 11.63 -3.80
C ARG A 26 -7.82 10.60 -3.55
N GLN A 27 -8.03 9.36 -3.97
CA GLN A 27 -7.10 8.26 -3.72
C GLN A 27 -5.71 8.49 -4.33
N VAL A 28 -5.65 9.06 -5.54
CA VAL A 28 -4.38 9.47 -6.18
C VAL A 28 -3.60 10.46 -5.33
N ARG A 29 -4.27 11.40 -4.64
CA ARG A 29 -3.60 12.33 -3.72
C ARG A 29 -3.09 11.63 -2.47
N MET A 30 -3.84 10.63 -1.98
CA MET A 30 -3.45 9.85 -0.80
C MET A 30 -2.26 8.94 -1.07
N LEU A 31 -2.00 8.52 -2.32
CA LEU A 31 -0.82 7.72 -2.67
C LEU A 31 0.50 8.41 -2.30
N GLN A 32 0.61 9.71 -2.52
CA GLN A 32 1.82 10.46 -2.16
C GLN A 32 2.01 10.46 -0.64
N VAL A 33 0.93 10.65 0.12
CA VAL A 33 0.93 10.62 1.59
C VAL A 33 1.31 9.24 2.10
N SER A 34 0.77 8.16 1.52
CA SER A 34 1.11 6.80 1.91
C SER A 34 2.58 6.48 1.64
N LEU A 35 3.12 6.88 0.48
CA LEU A 35 4.54 6.66 0.17
C LEU A 35 5.45 7.38 1.15
N GLN A 36 5.16 8.65 1.47
CA GLN A 36 5.92 9.41 2.47
C GLN A 36 5.88 8.73 3.84
N ALA A 37 4.72 8.23 4.26
CA ALA A 37 4.58 7.55 5.53
C ALA A 37 5.35 6.22 5.59
N MET A 38 5.30 5.44 4.51
CA MET A 38 6.02 4.17 4.39
C MET A 38 7.54 4.38 4.36
N LEU A 39 8.01 5.43 3.67
CA LEU A 39 9.42 5.81 3.65
C LEU A 39 9.90 6.28 5.03
N ALA A 40 9.11 7.08 5.75
CA ALA A 40 9.46 7.53 7.09
C ALA A 40 9.71 6.35 8.04
N VAL A 41 8.83 5.33 8.00
CA VAL A 41 9.00 4.10 8.78
C VAL A 41 10.18 3.27 8.25
N GLY A 42 10.25 3.04 6.93
CA GLY A 42 11.24 2.17 6.31
C GLY A 42 12.68 2.65 6.45
N LEU A 43 12.90 3.96 6.54
CA LEU A 43 14.21 4.57 6.76
C LEU A 43 14.58 4.70 8.24
N GLY A 44 13.80 4.10 9.15
CA GLY A 44 14.05 4.13 10.60
C GLY A 44 13.66 5.45 11.28
N GLY A 45 12.84 6.27 10.63
CA GLY A 45 12.25 7.47 11.21
C GLY A 45 11.08 7.16 12.15
N HIS A 46 10.46 8.23 12.66
CA HIS A 46 9.28 8.10 13.50
C HIS A 46 8.05 7.74 12.65
N GLU A 47 7.21 6.89 13.22
CA GLU A 47 5.90 6.57 12.66
C GLU A 47 5.04 7.84 12.61
N PRO A 48 4.53 8.26 11.43
CA PRO A 48 3.71 9.46 11.32
C PRO A 48 2.41 9.35 12.11
N VAL A 49 1.89 10.51 12.53
CA VAL A 49 0.56 10.59 13.16
C VAL A 49 -0.49 9.94 12.26
N GLY A 50 -1.27 9.02 12.81
CA GLY A 50 -2.34 8.31 12.10
C GLY A 50 -1.89 7.09 11.30
N PHE A 51 -0.60 6.72 11.30
CA PHE A 51 -0.13 5.51 10.62
C PHE A 51 -0.79 4.24 11.19
N GLN A 52 -0.77 4.08 12.52
CA GLN A 52 -1.44 2.95 13.16
C GLN A 52 -2.94 2.92 12.86
N GLN A 53 -3.65 4.06 12.92
CA GLN A 53 -5.07 4.14 12.57
C GLN A 53 -5.30 3.69 11.13
N ASN A 54 -4.44 4.10 10.20
CA ASN A 54 -4.50 3.63 8.82
C ASN A 54 -4.24 2.12 8.71
N ALA A 55 -3.33 1.56 9.50
CA ALA A 55 -3.09 0.12 9.55
C ALA A 55 -4.30 -0.67 10.08
N GLU A 56 -4.99 -0.13 11.09
CA GLU A 56 -6.24 -0.69 11.63
C GLU A 56 -7.37 -0.66 10.59
N ILE A 57 -7.52 0.43 9.84
CA ILE A 57 -8.47 0.53 8.71
C ILE A 57 -8.19 -0.54 7.65
N HIS A 58 -6.93 -0.92 7.43
CA HIS A 58 -6.55 -1.97 6.47
C HIS A 58 -6.72 -3.39 7.03
N SER A 59 -7.00 -3.53 8.33
CA SER A 59 -7.16 -4.81 9.01
C SER A 59 -8.44 -5.55 8.61
N ALA A 60 -8.58 -6.81 9.04
CA ALA A 60 -9.68 -7.69 8.66
C ALA A 60 -11.07 -7.20 9.13
N GLY A 61 -11.13 -6.40 10.19
CA GLY A 61 -12.36 -5.81 10.72
C GLY A 61 -12.92 -4.66 9.89
N GLU A 62 -12.09 -4.03 9.06
CA GLU A 62 -12.49 -2.92 8.20
C GLU A 62 -12.31 -3.27 6.72
N HIS A 63 -11.23 -2.81 6.07
CA HIS A 63 -11.05 -3.00 4.64
C HIS A 63 -10.56 -4.39 4.26
N ASP A 64 -10.16 -5.23 5.20
CA ASP A 64 -9.73 -6.62 5.00
C ASP A 64 -8.70 -6.72 3.87
N VAL A 65 -7.62 -5.94 4.00
CA VAL A 65 -6.52 -5.90 3.03
C VAL A 65 -5.52 -6.98 3.42
N GLN A 66 -5.63 -8.13 2.78
CA GLN A 66 -4.77 -9.29 3.01
C GLN A 66 -3.32 -9.00 2.61
N GLU A 67 -2.37 -9.70 3.23
CA GLU A 67 -0.93 -9.52 2.99
C GLU A 67 -0.56 -9.66 1.51
N GLU A 68 -1.19 -10.59 0.80
CA GLU A 68 -0.95 -10.82 -0.64
C GLU A 68 -1.30 -9.60 -1.50
N LEU A 69 -2.25 -8.75 -1.06
CA LEU A 69 -2.60 -7.54 -1.79
C LEU A 69 -1.50 -6.47 -1.68
N TYR A 70 -0.69 -6.50 -0.62
CA TYR A 70 0.48 -5.62 -0.50
C TYR A 70 1.62 -6.03 -1.43
N GLU A 71 1.80 -7.32 -1.71
CA GLU A 71 2.77 -7.79 -2.70
C GLU A 71 2.39 -7.35 -4.13
N LEU A 72 1.09 -7.37 -4.44
CA LEU A 72 0.56 -6.83 -5.69
C LEU A 72 0.75 -5.31 -5.78
N TRP A 73 0.48 -4.59 -4.67
CA TRP A 73 0.72 -3.15 -4.57
C TRP A 73 2.19 -2.80 -4.83
N LEU A 74 3.11 -3.53 -4.20
CA LEU A 74 4.55 -3.30 -4.34
C LEU A 74 5.03 -3.60 -5.76
N SER A 75 4.55 -4.68 -6.37
CA SER A 75 4.84 -5.01 -7.77
C SER A 75 4.36 -3.92 -8.73
N ALA A 76 3.11 -3.47 -8.59
CA ALA A 76 2.55 -2.39 -9.40
C ALA A 76 3.32 -1.07 -9.22
N PHE A 77 3.79 -0.78 -8.00
CA PHE A 77 4.63 0.38 -7.72
C PHE A 77 5.97 0.31 -8.43
N LEU A 78 6.71 -0.80 -8.29
CA LEU A 78 8.03 -0.97 -8.91
C LEU A 78 7.95 -0.96 -10.44
N GLU A 79 6.91 -1.55 -11.02
CA GLU A 79 6.66 -1.46 -12.46
C GLU A 79 6.40 -0.03 -12.91
N THR A 80 5.68 0.75 -12.10
CA THR A 80 5.41 2.17 -12.39
C THR A 80 6.68 3.00 -12.30
N VAL A 81 7.54 2.75 -11.31
CA VAL A 81 8.86 3.42 -11.21
C VAL A 81 9.66 3.14 -12.48
N ARG A 82 9.77 1.86 -12.88
CA ARG A 82 10.50 1.46 -14.09
C ARG A 82 9.92 2.06 -15.37
N SER A 83 8.61 2.28 -15.47
CA SER A 83 8.01 2.89 -16.66
C SER A 83 8.20 4.40 -16.74
N LEU A 84 8.36 5.07 -15.59
CA LEU A 84 8.50 6.53 -15.52
C LEU A 84 9.95 7.00 -15.51
N ASP A 85 10.86 6.17 -15.00
CA ASP A 85 12.28 6.47 -14.91
C ASP A 85 13.08 5.47 -15.75
N ALA A 86 13.52 5.92 -16.93
CA ALA A 86 14.32 5.11 -17.86
C ALA A 86 15.71 4.75 -17.30
N GLU A 87 16.17 5.45 -16.26
CA GLU A 87 17.44 5.17 -15.57
C GLU A 87 17.24 4.27 -14.33
N ALA A 88 16.01 3.86 -14.02
CA ALA A 88 15.72 2.97 -12.91
C ALA A 88 16.33 1.57 -13.13
N ASP A 89 17.54 1.40 -12.62
CA ASP A 89 18.26 0.14 -12.67
C ASP A 89 17.79 -0.86 -11.59
N ALA A 90 18.34 -2.07 -11.64
CA ALA A 90 17.99 -3.12 -10.69
C ALA A 90 18.32 -2.75 -9.23
N ALA A 91 19.36 -1.95 -8.99
CA ALA A 91 19.76 -1.54 -7.65
C ALA A 91 18.76 -0.54 -7.07
N LEU A 92 18.30 0.43 -7.86
CA LEU A 92 17.27 1.38 -7.44
C LEU A 92 15.95 0.68 -7.12
N LEU A 93 15.51 -0.24 -7.97
CA LEU A 93 14.28 -1.00 -7.74
C LEU A 93 14.38 -1.89 -6.50
N ALA A 94 15.54 -2.50 -6.25
CA ALA A 94 15.81 -3.26 -5.03
C ALA A 94 15.73 -2.37 -3.79
N ALA A 95 16.34 -1.18 -3.81
CA ALA A 95 16.30 -0.24 -2.69
C ALA A 95 14.86 0.21 -2.36
N TRP A 96 14.05 0.51 -3.39
CA TRP A 96 12.62 0.77 -3.22
C TRP A 96 11.90 -0.40 -2.54
N ARG A 97 12.15 -1.63 -3.02
CA ARG A 97 11.55 -2.84 -2.47
C ARG A 97 11.90 -3.01 -1.00
N GLU A 98 13.18 -2.89 -0.64
CA GLU A 98 13.68 -3.07 0.72
C GLU A 98 13.04 -2.09 1.70
N VAL A 99 13.02 -0.80 1.37
CA VAL A 99 12.48 0.24 2.25
C VAL A 99 10.96 0.08 2.41
N LEU A 100 10.23 -0.15 1.32
CA LEU A 100 8.77 -0.26 1.37
C LEU A 100 8.31 -1.55 2.10
N LEU A 101 9.06 -2.65 1.99
CA LEU A 101 8.74 -3.89 2.72
C LEU A 101 8.75 -3.70 4.24
N ILE A 102 9.60 -2.82 4.78
CA ILE A 102 9.61 -2.52 6.22
C ILE A 102 8.30 -1.83 6.63
N GLY A 103 7.85 -0.84 5.84
CA GLY A 103 6.55 -0.19 6.05
C GLY A 103 5.38 -1.16 5.91
N ILE A 104 5.41 -2.06 4.91
CA ILE A 104 4.36 -3.06 4.69
C ILE A 104 4.27 -4.00 5.90
N LYS A 105 5.41 -4.52 6.38
CA LYS A 105 5.46 -5.34 7.60
C LYS A 105 4.87 -4.60 8.80
N ARG A 106 5.07 -3.29 8.90
CA ARG A 106 4.48 -2.49 9.98
C ARG A 106 2.96 -2.38 9.85
N MET A 107 2.42 -2.22 8.64
CA MET A 107 0.98 -2.24 8.37
C MET A 107 0.35 -3.60 8.69
N VAL A 108 0.94 -4.69 8.18
CA VAL A 108 0.46 -6.07 8.36
C VAL A 108 0.48 -6.50 9.82
N LYS A 109 1.37 -5.94 10.66
CA LYS A 109 1.40 -6.22 12.10
C LYS A 109 0.07 -5.95 12.80
N PHE A 110 -0.76 -5.03 12.29
CA PHE A 110 -2.07 -4.69 12.85
C PHE A 110 -3.23 -5.47 12.19
N TYR A 111 -2.92 -6.35 11.24
CA TYR A 111 -3.89 -7.22 10.63
C TYR A 111 -4.29 -8.33 11.61
N ASP A 112 -5.54 -8.30 12.08
CA ASP A 112 -6.09 -9.30 12.99
C ASP A 112 -7.24 -10.05 12.32
N PRO A 113 -7.03 -11.29 11.85
CA PRO A 113 -8.09 -12.10 11.26
C PRO A 113 -9.30 -12.30 12.18
N ALA A 114 -9.11 -12.25 13.51
CA ALA A 114 -10.19 -12.43 14.48
C ALA A 114 -11.13 -11.22 14.55
N SER A 115 -10.69 -10.04 14.07
CA SER A 115 -11.52 -8.84 13.98
C SER A 115 -12.55 -8.88 12.83
N ARG A 116 -12.45 -9.85 11.92
CA ARG A 116 -13.32 -9.93 10.73
C ARG A 116 -14.78 -10.12 11.14
N GLY A 117 -15.65 -9.21 10.68
CA GLY A 117 -17.09 -9.25 10.96
C GLY A 117 -17.47 -8.78 12.36
N ILE A 118 -16.49 -8.36 13.18
CA ILE A 118 -16.74 -7.62 14.41
C ILE A 118 -16.79 -6.15 14.00
N ILE A 119 -17.96 -5.68 13.60
CA ILE A 119 -18.17 -4.24 13.37
C ILE A 119 -18.09 -3.58 14.75
N SER A 120 -17.00 -2.86 15.03
CA SER A 120 -16.96 -1.96 16.17
C SER A 120 -18.12 -0.95 16.02
N PRO A 121 -18.99 -0.80 17.03
CA PRO A 121 -20.16 0.07 16.97
C PRO A 121 -19.78 1.56 16.83
#